data_AF-A0A1Y2J280-F1
#
_entry.id   AF-A0A1Y2J280-F1
#
_cell.length_a   1.000
_cell.length_b   1.000
_cell.length_c   1.000
_cell.angle_alpha   90.00
_cell.angle_beta   90.00
_cell.angle_gamma   90.00
#
_symmetry.space_group_name_H-M   'P 1'
#
loop_
_entity.id
_entity.type
_entity.pdbx_description
1 polymer ?
#
loop_
_entity_poly.entity_id
_entity_poly.type
_entity_poly.pdbx_seq_one_letter_code
_entity_poly.pdbx_strand_id
1 'polypeptide(L)'
;MDNTSSNDTMMVELESVLLEEGIPFDHDGNRIRDPVQQVRDLVTALRQSGQRRNELQQFIAQGVAVGRWNHLPQGEQIKPLQLLRDCETRWSSTFLMLDRVLLLYPAISDFLAHPSRADLTKHLLSAHQLAVLTDIYRIFEVPHQVQQLVSAEKTPTLSYVLPAYELLVDAWKSLRQALPPLKHYLDLGIAKIEEYINKSRKSRVYALAMEYMAYLT
;
A
#
# COMPACT_ATOMS: atom_id res chain seq x y z
N MET A 1 -22.66 -15.82 33.51
CA MET A 1 -21.18 -15.86 33.47
C MET A 1 -20.78 -15.03 32.26
N ASP A 2 -20.30 -13.82 32.52
CA ASP A 2 -20.08 -12.79 31.50
C ASP A 2 -18.76 -13.03 30.77
N ASN A 3 -18.85 -13.82 29.70
CA ASN A 3 -17.72 -14.13 28.81
C ASN A 3 -17.07 -12.84 28.23
N THR A 4 -17.84 -11.76 28.15
CA THR A 4 -17.39 -10.45 27.67
C THR A 4 -16.37 -9.80 28.61
N SER A 5 -16.53 -9.90 29.94
CA SER A 5 -15.60 -9.29 30.92
C SER A 5 -14.27 -10.06 30.99
N SER A 6 -14.30 -11.38 30.81
CA SER A 6 -13.10 -12.20 30.78
C SER A 6 -12.26 -11.96 29.53
N ASN A 7 -12.90 -11.79 28.37
CA ASN A 7 -12.19 -11.47 27.13
C ASN A 7 -11.57 -10.07 27.20
N ASP A 8 -12.30 -9.07 27.70
CA ASP A 8 -11.79 -7.69 27.81
C ASP A 8 -10.56 -7.61 28.73
N THR A 9 -10.57 -8.34 29.85
CA THR A 9 -9.42 -8.41 30.78
C THR A 9 -8.20 -9.06 30.11
N MET A 10 -8.40 -10.12 29.33
CA MET A 10 -7.32 -10.77 28.56
C MET A 10 -6.76 -9.84 27.47
N MET A 11 -7.60 -9.02 26.84
CA MET A 11 -7.15 -8.05 25.85
C MET A 11 -6.29 -6.94 26.45
N VAL A 12 -6.63 -6.46 27.66
CA VAL A 12 -5.83 -5.47 28.40
C VAL A 12 -4.44 -6.04 28.77
N GLU A 13 -4.37 -7.30 29.22
CA GLU A 13 -3.08 -7.95 29.49
C GLU A 13 -2.26 -8.15 28.21
N LEU A 14 -2.89 -8.57 27.11
CA LEU A 14 -2.22 -8.72 25.82
C LEU A 14 -1.71 -7.37 25.30
N GLU A 15 -2.50 -6.30 25.42
CA GLU A 15 -2.08 -4.94 25.09
C GLU A 15 -0.86 -4.51 25.91
N SER A 16 -0.87 -4.77 27.22
CA SER A 16 0.28 -4.46 28.09
C SER A 16 1.55 -5.16 27.63
N VAL A 17 1.48 -6.48 27.37
CA VAL A 17 2.64 -7.26 26.90
C VAL A 17 3.14 -6.77 25.54
N LEU A 18 2.22 -6.45 24.62
CA LEU A 18 2.59 -5.94 23.30
C LEU A 18 3.23 -4.54 23.40
N LEU A 19 2.72 -3.66 24.26
CA LEU A 19 3.29 -2.33 24.49
C LEU A 19 4.67 -2.40 25.16
N GLU A 20 4.90 -3.33 26.09
CA GLU A 20 6.20 -3.60 26.71
C GLU A 20 7.25 -4.02 25.67
N GLU A 21 6.85 -4.79 24.66
CA GLU A 21 7.67 -5.19 23.52
C GLU A 21 7.74 -4.10 22.42
N GLY A 22 7.15 -2.92 22.65
CA GLY A 22 7.12 -1.81 21.70
C GLY A 22 6.24 -2.07 20.47
N ILE A 23 5.33 -3.03 20.54
CA ILE A 23 4.40 -3.41 19.47
C ILE A 23 3.06 -2.67 19.66
N PRO A 24 2.69 -1.76 18.75
CA PRO A 24 1.41 -1.07 18.85
C PRO A 24 0.22 -2.01 18.64
N PHE A 25 -0.66 -2.07 19.64
CA PHE A 25 -1.90 -2.83 19.60
C PHE A 25 -3.13 -1.91 19.45
N ASP A 26 -4.19 -2.43 18.84
CA ASP A 26 -5.52 -1.80 18.77
C ASP A 26 -6.50 -2.66 19.58
N HIS A 27 -6.80 -2.22 20.81
CA HIS A 27 -7.70 -2.91 21.74
C HIS A 27 -9.12 -3.06 21.17
N ASP A 28 -9.66 -2.00 20.56
CA ASP A 28 -11.00 -2.03 19.98
C ASP A 28 -11.09 -2.92 18.73
N GLY A 29 -9.97 -3.02 17.99
CA GLY A 29 -9.84 -3.85 16.78
C GLY A 29 -9.38 -5.28 17.01
N ASN A 30 -8.91 -5.64 18.21
CA ASN A 30 -8.22 -6.89 18.57
C ASN A 30 -7.09 -7.27 17.59
N ARG A 31 -6.30 -6.29 17.12
CA ARG A 31 -5.29 -6.51 16.07
C ARG A 31 -3.99 -5.77 16.37
N ILE A 32 -2.87 -6.40 16.01
CA ILE A 32 -1.58 -5.70 15.87
C ILE A 32 -1.76 -4.68 14.75
N ARG A 33 -1.34 -3.43 14.96
CA ARG A 33 -1.61 -2.35 14.00
C ARG A 33 -1.04 -2.67 12.62
N ASP A 34 -1.94 -2.87 11.66
CA ASP A 34 -1.62 -2.95 10.23
C ASP A 34 -1.74 -1.54 9.62
N PRO A 35 -0.63 -0.91 9.18
CA PRO A 35 -0.65 0.39 8.52
C PRO A 35 -1.55 0.41 7.27
N VAL A 36 -1.57 -0.67 6.50
CA VAL A 36 -2.38 -0.77 5.28
C VAL A 36 -3.86 -0.86 5.64
N GLN A 37 -4.22 -1.60 6.69
CA GLN A 37 -5.60 -1.64 7.17
C GLN A 37 -6.10 -0.27 7.60
N GLN A 38 -5.28 0.53 8.29
CA GLN A 38 -5.65 1.90 8.67
C GLN A 38 -5.96 2.77 7.44
N VAL A 39 -5.21 2.60 6.35
CA VAL A 39 -5.52 3.27 5.08
C VAL A 39 -6.84 2.77 4.49
N ARG A 40 -7.13 1.46 4.54
CA ARG A 40 -8.43 0.93 4.09
C ARG A 40 -9.58 1.52 4.88
N ASP A 41 -9.42 1.67 6.19
CA ASP A 41 -10.45 2.20 7.08
C ASP A 41 -10.68 3.70 6.80
N LEU A 42 -9.60 4.48 6.66
CA LEU A 42 -9.64 5.88 6.25
C LEU A 42 -10.39 6.07 4.92
N VAL A 43 -10.01 5.30 3.90
CA VAL A 43 -10.65 5.35 2.58
C VAL A 43 -12.11 4.94 2.68
N THR A 44 -12.43 3.91 3.47
CA THR A 44 -13.80 3.44 3.67
C THR A 44 -14.65 4.52 4.32
N ALA A 45 -14.15 5.17 5.37
CA ALA A 45 -14.85 6.24 6.09
C ALA A 45 -15.11 7.45 5.18
N LEU A 46 -14.09 7.92 4.45
CA LEU A 46 -14.21 9.06 3.51
C LEU A 46 -15.06 8.73 2.28
N ARG A 47 -15.18 7.44 1.93
CA ARG A 47 -16.01 6.96 0.82
C ARG A 47 -17.32 6.30 1.25
N GLN A 48 -17.72 6.41 2.52
CA GLN A 48 -18.86 5.67 3.06
C GLN A 48 -20.18 6.09 2.40
N SER A 49 -20.33 7.38 2.07
CA SER A 49 -21.53 7.94 1.42
C SER A 49 -21.19 8.77 0.18
N GLY A 50 -22.19 9.07 -0.66
CA GLY A 50 -22.03 10.03 -1.76
C GLY A 50 -21.65 11.42 -1.26
N GLN A 51 -22.26 11.85 -0.15
CA GLN A 51 -21.99 13.15 0.47
C GLN A 51 -20.52 13.28 0.90
N ARG A 52 -19.97 12.34 1.69
CA ARG A 52 -18.57 12.41 2.15
C ARG A 52 -17.58 12.46 0.99
N ARG A 53 -17.84 11.69 -0.08
CA ARG A 53 -17.03 11.69 -1.30
C ARG A 53 -17.04 13.06 -1.98
N ASN A 54 -18.23 13.63 -2.16
CA ASN A 54 -18.40 14.90 -2.84
C ASN A 54 -17.79 16.06 -2.03
N GLU A 55 -17.99 16.07 -0.72
CA GLU A 55 -17.41 17.08 0.17
C GLU A 55 -15.87 17.09 0.12
N LEU A 56 -15.24 15.91 0.18
CA LEU A 56 -13.79 15.79 0.06
C LEU A 56 -13.32 16.25 -1.32
N GLN A 57 -13.99 15.82 -2.40
CA GLN A 57 -13.63 16.20 -3.75
C GLN A 57 -13.74 17.71 -3.99
N GLN A 58 -14.81 18.33 -3.49
CA GLN A 58 -15.00 19.78 -3.56
C GLN A 58 -13.95 20.52 -2.73
N PHE A 59 -13.65 20.05 -1.53
CA PHE A 59 -12.62 20.63 -0.68
C PHE A 59 -11.24 20.63 -1.36
N ILE A 60 -10.86 19.50 -1.97
CA ILE A 60 -9.61 19.39 -2.73
C ILE A 60 -9.62 20.33 -3.93
N ALA A 61 -10.70 20.32 -4.74
CA ALA A 61 -10.78 21.17 -5.93
C ALA A 61 -10.68 22.67 -5.59
N GLN A 62 -11.37 23.10 -4.54
CA GLN A 62 -11.30 24.50 -4.06
C GLN A 62 -9.91 24.84 -3.52
N GLY A 63 -9.32 23.95 -2.71
CA GLY A 63 -7.98 24.15 -2.16
C GLY A 63 -6.90 24.24 -3.24
N VAL A 64 -6.99 23.44 -4.30
CA VAL A 64 -6.11 23.52 -5.48
C VAL A 64 -6.31 24.84 -6.22
N ALA A 65 -7.55 25.26 -6.45
CA ALA A 65 -7.84 26.51 -7.16
C ALA A 65 -7.28 27.76 -6.46
N VAL A 66 -7.25 27.77 -5.12
CA VAL A 66 -6.68 28.87 -4.32
C VAL A 66 -5.19 28.68 -3.98
N GLY A 67 -4.55 27.59 -4.46
CA GLY A 67 -3.14 27.33 -4.21
C GLY A 67 -2.79 26.98 -2.76
N ARG A 68 -3.73 26.42 -1.99
CA ARG A 68 -3.57 26.11 -0.55
C ARG A 68 -2.35 25.24 -0.26
N TRP A 69 -2.00 24.36 -1.19
CA TRP A 69 -0.90 23.40 -1.06
C TRP A 69 0.29 23.71 -1.98
N ASN A 70 0.43 24.95 -2.46
CA ASN A 70 1.57 25.36 -3.30
C ASN A 70 2.92 25.37 -2.55
N HIS A 71 2.89 25.25 -1.22
CA HIS A 71 4.08 25.17 -0.37
C HIS A 71 4.68 23.75 -0.31
N LEU A 72 4.02 22.75 -0.89
CA LEU A 72 4.55 21.39 -0.96
C LEU A 72 5.84 21.35 -1.82
N PRO A 73 6.77 20.42 -1.53
CA PRO A 73 8.02 20.29 -2.29
C PRO A 73 7.80 20.16 -3.80
N GLN A 74 8.78 20.63 -4.58
CA GLN A 74 8.71 20.67 -6.05
C GLN A 74 8.41 19.28 -6.63
N GLY A 75 7.25 19.14 -7.29
CA GLY A 75 6.77 17.87 -7.89
C GLY A 75 5.54 17.26 -7.19
N GLU A 76 5.28 17.62 -5.94
CA GLU A 76 4.14 17.12 -5.15
C GLU A 76 2.93 18.05 -5.29
N GLN A 77 2.34 18.08 -6.50
CA GLN A 77 1.09 18.81 -6.72
C GLN A 77 -0.11 17.92 -6.41
N ILE A 78 -0.97 18.39 -5.50
CA ILE A 78 -2.25 17.73 -5.22
C ILE A 78 -3.14 17.84 -6.46
N LYS A 79 -3.56 16.70 -6.97
CA LYS A 79 -4.51 16.61 -8.08
C LYS A 79 -5.91 16.36 -7.52
N PRO A 80 -6.97 16.99 -8.04
CA PRO A 80 -8.35 16.78 -7.58
C PRO A 80 -8.88 15.40 -8.02
N LEU A 81 -8.33 14.34 -7.43
CA LEU A 81 -8.62 12.96 -7.71
C LEU A 81 -9.48 12.36 -6.59
N GLN A 82 -10.30 11.37 -6.94
CA GLN A 82 -11.06 10.61 -5.95
C GLN A 82 -10.16 9.55 -5.29
N LEU A 83 -10.31 9.29 -3.99
CA LEU A 83 -9.63 8.18 -3.32
C LEU A 83 -9.96 6.84 -4.01
N LEU A 84 -9.06 5.85 -3.99
CA LEU A 84 -9.30 4.53 -4.57
C LEU A 84 -9.55 3.51 -3.46
N ARG A 85 -10.50 2.59 -3.65
CA ARG A 85 -10.71 1.47 -2.71
C ARG A 85 -9.81 0.31 -3.09
N ASP A 86 -9.28 -0.35 -2.07
CA ASP A 86 -8.63 -1.66 -2.22
C ASP A 86 -9.65 -2.70 -2.74
N CYS A 87 -9.15 -3.67 -3.51
CA CYS A 87 -9.99 -4.71 -4.10
C CYS A 87 -9.16 -6.00 -4.18
N GLU A 88 -9.49 -6.96 -3.32
CA GLU A 88 -8.75 -8.21 -3.15
C GLU A 88 -8.56 -8.99 -4.46
N THR A 89 -9.57 -9.00 -5.32
CA THR A 89 -9.55 -9.73 -6.60
C THR A 89 -8.81 -8.99 -7.71
N ARG A 90 -8.39 -7.73 -7.50
CA ARG A 90 -7.73 -6.92 -8.52
C ARG A 90 -6.26 -6.74 -8.17
N TRP A 91 -5.39 -7.17 -9.09
CA TRP A 91 -3.96 -6.98 -8.91
C TRP A 91 -3.57 -5.51 -8.77
N SER A 92 -2.59 -5.22 -7.91
CA SER A 92 -2.11 -3.87 -7.58
C SER A 92 -3.15 -2.90 -6.99
N SER A 93 -4.35 -3.34 -6.61
CA SER A 93 -5.37 -2.47 -6.01
C SER A 93 -4.89 -1.80 -4.72
N THR A 94 -4.19 -2.55 -3.86
CA THR A 94 -3.61 -2.03 -2.61
C THR A 94 -2.54 -0.96 -2.90
N PHE A 95 -1.66 -1.21 -3.87
CA PHE A 95 -0.66 -0.23 -4.32
C PHE A 95 -1.33 1.06 -4.80
N LEU A 96 -2.32 0.95 -5.68
CA LEU A 96 -3.03 2.11 -6.23
C LEU A 96 -3.83 2.88 -5.16
N MET A 97 -4.35 2.18 -4.15
CA MET A 97 -4.96 2.83 -2.99
C MET A 97 -3.93 3.64 -2.20
N LEU A 98 -2.77 3.04 -1.88
CA LEU A 98 -1.69 3.70 -1.15
C LEU A 98 -1.16 4.91 -1.93
N ASP A 99 -0.87 4.76 -3.22
CA ASP A 99 -0.47 5.83 -4.14
C ASP A 99 -1.43 7.03 -4.03
N ARG A 100 -2.74 6.75 -4.17
CA ARG A 100 -3.77 7.79 -4.12
C ARG A 100 -3.87 8.46 -2.76
N VAL A 101 -3.74 7.70 -1.67
CA VAL A 101 -3.84 8.24 -0.31
C VAL A 101 -2.62 9.09 0.01
N LEU A 102 -1.41 8.62 -0.27
CA LEU A 102 -0.17 9.37 -0.04
C LEU A 102 -0.17 10.69 -0.83
N LEU A 103 -0.55 10.66 -2.11
CA LEU A 103 -0.68 11.87 -2.95
C LEU A 103 -1.66 12.90 -2.37
N LEU A 104 -2.79 12.43 -1.83
CA LEU A 104 -3.86 13.31 -1.35
C LEU A 104 -3.74 13.60 0.15
N TYR A 105 -2.79 12.99 0.87
CA TYR A 105 -2.77 13.01 2.32
C TYR A 105 -2.72 14.42 2.91
N PRO A 106 -1.94 15.40 2.39
CA PRO A 106 -1.96 16.76 2.94
C PRO A 106 -3.35 17.41 2.88
N ALA A 107 -4.12 17.15 1.81
CA ALA A 107 -5.49 17.62 1.73
C ALA A 107 -6.44 16.82 2.62
N ILE A 108 -6.22 15.51 2.78
CA ILE A 108 -7.00 14.66 3.69
C ILE A 108 -6.80 15.12 5.14
N SER A 109 -5.56 15.37 5.58
CA SER A 109 -5.27 15.82 6.94
C SER A 109 -5.93 17.17 7.23
N ASP A 110 -5.83 18.12 6.30
CA ASP A 110 -6.52 19.42 6.39
C ASP A 110 -8.04 19.27 6.46
N PHE A 111 -8.60 18.36 5.66
CA PHE A 111 -10.02 18.08 5.63
C PHE A 111 -10.49 17.49 6.96
N LEU A 112 -9.75 16.54 7.52
CA LEU A 112 -10.08 15.85 8.76
C LEU A 112 -9.88 16.72 10.00
N ALA A 113 -9.00 17.71 9.96
CA ALA A 113 -8.75 18.63 11.07
C ALA A 113 -9.94 19.59 11.36
N HIS A 114 -10.95 19.65 10.49
CA HIS A 114 -12.10 20.53 10.67
C HIS A 114 -13.01 20.07 11.83
N PRO A 115 -13.42 20.96 12.77
CA PRO A 115 -14.21 20.57 13.95
C PRO A 115 -15.52 19.83 13.64
N SER A 116 -16.14 20.11 12.49
CA SER A 116 -17.38 19.44 12.05
C SER A 116 -17.21 17.95 11.67
N ARG A 117 -15.98 17.43 11.69
CA ARG A 117 -15.62 16.06 11.30
C ARG A 117 -14.89 15.34 12.43
N ALA A 118 -15.23 15.68 13.67
CA ALA A 118 -14.64 15.09 14.87
C ALA A 118 -14.72 13.55 14.85
N ASP A 119 -15.77 12.97 14.24
CA ASP A 119 -15.96 11.52 14.06
C ASP A 119 -14.88 10.86 13.17
N LEU A 120 -14.23 11.63 12.29
CA LEU A 120 -13.23 11.15 11.34
C LEU A 120 -11.79 11.40 11.79
N THR A 121 -11.58 12.21 12.83
CA THR A 121 -10.23 12.57 13.33
C THR A 121 -9.42 11.35 13.76
N LYS A 122 -10.08 10.28 14.21
CA LYS A 122 -9.47 8.98 14.52
C LYS A 122 -8.73 8.32 13.35
N HIS A 123 -9.02 8.72 12.11
CA HIS A 123 -8.35 8.22 10.91
C HIS A 123 -7.14 9.07 10.49
N LEU A 124 -6.76 10.09 11.26
CA LEU A 124 -5.53 10.85 11.04
C LEU A 124 -4.31 9.94 11.28
N LEU A 125 -3.46 9.87 10.27
CA LEU A 125 -2.16 9.22 10.33
C LEU A 125 -1.11 10.20 10.87
N SER A 126 -0.37 9.73 11.87
CA SER A 126 0.84 10.39 12.38
C SER A 126 1.97 10.38 11.34
N ALA A 127 2.98 11.23 11.56
CA ALA A 127 4.17 11.27 10.73
C ALA A 127 4.89 9.90 10.67
N HIS A 128 4.93 9.17 11.78
CA HIS A 128 5.51 7.83 11.83
C HIS A 128 4.71 6.83 10.99
N GLN A 129 3.38 6.84 11.08
CA GLN A 129 2.53 5.97 10.26
C GLN A 129 2.70 6.27 8.75
N LEU A 130 2.81 7.55 8.38
CA LEU A 130 3.08 7.95 6.98
C LEU A 130 4.45 7.47 6.51
N ALA A 131 5.48 7.55 7.35
CA ALA A 131 6.81 7.05 7.00
C ALA A 131 6.77 5.53 6.74
N VAL A 132 6.17 4.75 7.64
CA VAL A 132 5.99 3.30 7.46
C VAL A 132 5.19 2.99 6.19
N LEU A 133 4.12 3.73 5.92
CA LEU A 133 3.31 3.56 4.71
C LEU A 133 4.08 3.89 3.43
N THR A 134 4.96 4.89 3.48
CA THR A 134 5.85 5.25 2.38
C THR A 134 6.85 4.13 2.09
N ASP A 135 7.38 3.50 3.12
CA ASP A 135 8.28 2.35 2.97
C ASP A 135 7.54 1.12 2.40
N ILE A 136 6.32 0.85 2.86
CA ILE A 136 5.46 -0.21 2.29
C ILE A 136 5.12 0.09 0.82
N TYR A 137 4.79 1.35 0.51
CA TYR A 137 4.52 1.80 -0.86
C TYR A 137 5.70 1.50 -1.78
N ARG A 138 6.94 1.81 -1.37
CA ARG A 138 8.16 1.50 -2.15
C ARG A 138 8.33 0.01 -2.41
N ILE A 139 7.99 -0.85 -1.46
CA ILE A 139 8.04 -2.31 -1.65
C ILE A 139 7.01 -2.75 -2.71
N PHE A 140 5.79 -2.20 -2.67
CA PHE A 140 4.72 -2.53 -3.61
C PHE A 140 4.89 -1.90 -5.00
N GLU A 141 5.66 -0.83 -5.11
CA GLU A 141 5.98 -0.21 -6.40
C GLU A 141 6.71 -1.19 -7.32
N VAL A 142 7.69 -1.93 -6.80
CA VAL A 142 8.48 -2.89 -7.59
C VAL A 142 7.62 -3.94 -8.32
N PRO A 143 6.77 -4.74 -7.64
CA PRO A 143 5.91 -5.71 -8.33
C PRO A 143 4.84 -5.03 -9.19
N HIS A 144 4.39 -3.82 -8.85
CA HIS A 144 3.47 -3.07 -9.72
C HIS A 144 4.13 -2.72 -11.06
N GLN A 145 5.37 -2.21 -11.06
CA GLN A 145 6.10 -1.89 -12.29
C GLN A 145 6.35 -3.14 -13.14
N VAL A 146 6.74 -4.25 -12.50
CA VAL A 146 6.93 -5.54 -13.18
C VAL A 146 5.62 -6.03 -13.78
N GLN A 147 4.51 -5.92 -13.06
CA GLN A 147 3.18 -6.26 -13.57
C GLN A 147 2.81 -5.39 -14.77
N GLN A 148 3.06 -4.08 -14.73
CA GLN A 148 2.80 -3.19 -15.86
C GLN A 148 3.64 -3.58 -17.09
N LEU A 149 4.94 -3.85 -16.89
CA LEU A 149 5.84 -4.31 -17.95
C LEU A 149 5.30 -5.58 -18.61
N VAL A 150 4.93 -6.60 -17.84
CA VAL A 150 4.42 -7.87 -18.39
C VAL A 150 2.95 -7.81 -18.85
N SER A 151 2.27 -6.69 -18.66
CA SER A 151 0.88 -6.51 -19.13
C SER A 151 0.78 -5.53 -20.31
N ALA A 152 1.83 -4.75 -20.58
CA ALA A 152 1.85 -3.74 -21.64
C ALA A 152 2.07 -4.34 -23.03
N GLU A 153 2.70 -5.51 -23.11
CA GLU A 153 3.09 -6.12 -24.37
C GLU A 153 1.91 -6.74 -25.13
N LYS A 154 1.82 -6.44 -26.43
CA LYS A 154 0.94 -7.13 -27.39
C LYS A 154 1.58 -8.39 -27.98
N THR A 155 2.84 -8.64 -27.65
CA THR A 155 3.70 -9.74 -28.12
C THR A 155 3.81 -10.82 -27.02
N PRO A 156 4.38 -12.02 -27.30
CA PRO A 156 4.46 -13.09 -26.31
C PRO A 156 5.25 -12.66 -25.08
N THR A 157 4.54 -12.31 -24.01
CA THR A 157 5.10 -11.74 -22.79
C THR A 157 5.91 -12.74 -21.99
N LEU A 158 5.77 -14.02 -22.31
CA LEU A 158 6.41 -15.13 -21.63
C LEU A 158 7.94 -15.08 -21.67
N SER A 159 8.52 -14.49 -22.72
CA SER A 159 9.97 -14.28 -22.84
C SER A 159 10.52 -13.28 -21.82
N TYR A 160 9.71 -12.29 -21.41
CA TYR A 160 10.12 -11.23 -20.50
C TYR A 160 9.84 -11.54 -19.03
N VAL A 161 8.97 -12.52 -18.73
CA VAL A 161 8.57 -12.85 -17.35
C VAL A 161 9.78 -13.21 -16.48
N LEU A 162 10.68 -14.09 -16.96
CA LEU A 162 11.85 -14.51 -16.20
C LEU A 162 12.83 -13.35 -15.94
N PRO A 163 13.27 -12.59 -16.97
CA PRO A 163 14.08 -11.39 -16.75
C PRO A 163 13.42 -10.37 -15.81
N ALA A 164 12.12 -10.11 -15.96
CA ALA A 164 11.42 -9.14 -15.14
C ALA A 164 11.34 -9.57 -13.66
N TYR A 165 11.16 -10.87 -13.40
CA TYR A 165 11.16 -11.40 -12.03
C TYR A 165 12.56 -11.41 -11.41
N GLU A 166 13.62 -11.59 -12.19
CA GLU A 166 15.00 -11.45 -11.70
C GLU A 166 15.31 -10.01 -11.29
N LEU A 167 14.93 -9.03 -12.12
CA LEU A 167 15.03 -7.60 -11.79
C LEU A 167 14.21 -7.23 -10.55
N LEU A 168 13.03 -7.82 -10.39
CA LEU A 168 12.20 -7.68 -9.18
C LEU A 168 12.96 -8.12 -7.93
N VAL A 169 13.55 -9.32 -7.98
CA VAL A 169 14.31 -9.89 -6.86
C VAL A 169 15.50 -9.01 -6.51
N ASP A 170 16.22 -8.50 -7.50
CA ASP A 170 17.36 -7.61 -7.27
C ASP A 170 16.92 -6.28 -6.64
N ALA A 171 15.84 -5.67 -7.13
CA ALA A 171 15.29 -4.45 -6.54
C ALA A 171 14.84 -4.68 -5.08
N TRP A 172 14.20 -5.81 -4.77
CA TRP A 172 13.84 -6.17 -3.40
C TRP A 172 15.05 -6.46 -2.52
N LYS A 173 16.14 -7.04 -3.05
CA LYS A 173 17.41 -7.21 -2.32
C LYS A 173 18.04 -5.86 -1.97
N SER A 174 17.96 -4.87 -2.86
CA SER A 174 18.40 -3.49 -2.56
C SER A 174 17.51 -2.83 -1.50
N LEU A 175 16.18 -2.93 -1.62
CA LEU A 175 15.24 -2.41 -0.62
C LEU A 175 15.44 -3.08 0.74
N ARG A 176 15.76 -4.37 0.78
CA ARG A 176 16.04 -5.12 2.00
C ARG A 176 17.21 -4.53 2.79
N GLN A 177 18.21 -3.99 2.10
CA GLN A 177 19.34 -3.30 2.75
C GLN A 177 18.95 -1.90 3.23
N ALA A 178 18.12 -1.20 2.46
CA ALA A 178 17.68 0.16 2.77
C ALA A 178 16.61 0.23 3.87
N LEU A 179 15.81 -0.84 4.03
CA LEU A 179 14.66 -0.90 4.96
C LEU A 179 14.83 -2.06 5.96
N PRO A 180 15.79 -2.01 6.91
CA PRO A 180 16.01 -3.08 7.88
C PRO A 180 14.75 -3.53 8.65
N PRO A 181 13.82 -2.63 9.08
CA PRO A 181 12.60 -3.05 9.76
C PRO A 181 11.68 -3.96 8.93
N LEU A 182 11.73 -3.84 7.60
CA LEU A 182 10.89 -4.62 6.67
C LEU A 182 11.63 -5.81 6.05
N LYS A 183 12.88 -6.07 6.48
CA LYS A 183 13.74 -7.14 5.98
C LYS A 183 13.04 -8.50 5.98
N HIS A 184 12.37 -8.85 7.08
CA HIS A 184 11.69 -10.14 7.21
C HIS A 184 10.62 -10.34 6.12
N TYR A 185 9.80 -9.32 5.87
CA TYR A 185 8.76 -9.37 4.84
C TYR A 185 9.34 -9.44 3.43
N LEU A 186 10.41 -8.69 3.18
CA LEU A 186 11.12 -8.73 1.90
C LEU A 186 11.75 -10.10 1.65
N ASP A 187 12.31 -10.75 2.68
CA ASP A 187 12.87 -12.11 2.55
C ASP A 187 11.79 -13.14 2.17
N LEU A 188 10.61 -13.06 2.80
CA LEU A 188 9.46 -13.91 2.44
C LEU A 188 9.01 -13.67 0.99
N GLY A 189 8.93 -12.40 0.58
CA GLY A 189 8.58 -12.02 -0.79
C GLY A 189 9.60 -12.55 -1.80
N ILE A 190 10.89 -12.31 -1.58
CA ILE A 190 11.99 -12.78 -2.44
C ILE A 190 11.94 -14.29 -2.58
N ALA A 191 11.86 -15.03 -1.46
CA ALA A 191 11.81 -16.49 -1.49
C ALA A 191 10.61 -16.99 -2.30
N LYS A 192 9.46 -16.30 -2.22
CA LYS A 192 8.27 -16.66 -2.99
C LYS A 192 8.48 -16.46 -4.49
N ILE A 193 9.07 -15.34 -4.91
CA ILE A 193 9.33 -15.08 -6.33
C ILE A 193 10.40 -16.04 -6.88
N GLU A 194 11.46 -16.32 -6.11
CA GLU A 194 12.48 -17.31 -6.48
C GLU A 194 11.88 -18.71 -6.65
N GLU A 195 10.91 -19.11 -5.81
CA GLU A 195 10.14 -20.35 -5.99
C GLU A 195 9.43 -20.39 -7.36
N TYR A 196 8.77 -19.29 -7.76
CA TYR A 196 8.10 -19.18 -9.06
C TYR A 196 9.07 -19.17 -10.24
N ILE A 197 10.21 -18.48 -10.13
CA ILE A 197 11.28 -18.49 -11.15
C ILE A 197 11.76 -19.94 -11.35
N ASN A 198 12.06 -20.65 -10.26
CA ASN A 198 12.55 -22.04 -10.31
C ASN A 198 11.54 -23.00 -10.94
N LYS A 199 10.24 -22.84 -10.66
CA LYS A 199 9.18 -23.61 -11.33
C LYS A 199 9.09 -23.27 -12.82
N SER A 200 9.16 -21.98 -13.16
CA SER A 200 9.07 -21.50 -14.54
C SER A 200 10.24 -21.98 -15.40
N ARG A 201 11.46 -21.99 -14.85
CA ARG A 201 12.67 -22.52 -15.52
C ARG A 201 12.59 -24.02 -15.87
N LYS A 202 11.78 -24.81 -15.17
CA LYS A 202 11.54 -26.23 -15.49
C LYS A 202 10.58 -26.42 -16.67
N SER A 203 9.84 -25.38 -17.05
CA SER A 203 8.91 -25.44 -18.17
C SER A 203 9.59 -25.03 -19.48
N ARG A 204 9.55 -25.93 -20.47
CA ARG A 204 10.11 -25.70 -21.81
C ARG A 204 9.44 -24.53 -22.54
N VAL A 205 8.22 -24.16 -22.14
CA VAL A 205 7.45 -23.09 -22.79
C VAL A 205 8.15 -21.74 -22.66
N TYR A 206 8.77 -21.46 -21.50
CA TYR A 206 9.54 -20.22 -21.29
C TYR A 206 10.80 -20.20 -22.16
N ALA A 207 11.54 -21.32 -22.24
CA ALA A 207 12.73 -21.42 -23.07
C ALA A 207 12.41 -21.21 -24.56
N LEU A 208 11.36 -21.87 -25.07
CA LEU A 208 10.90 -21.72 -26.45
C LEU A 208 10.45 -20.29 -26.76
N ALA A 209 9.76 -19.62 -25.83
CA ALA A 209 9.32 -18.25 -26.02
C ALA A 209 10.48 -17.25 -26.06
N MET A 210 11.50 -17.43 -25.20
CA MET A 210 12.71 -16.59 -25.22
C MET A 210 13.52 -16.79 -26.50
N GLU A 211 13.69 -18.04 -26.95
CA GLU A 211 14.37 -18.35 -28.21
C GLU A 211 13.63 -17.75 -29.41
N TYR A 212 12.31 -17.91 -29.48
CA TYR A 212 11.50 -17.37 -30.58
C TYR A 212 11.58 -15.84 -30.69
N MET A 213 11.61 -15.12 -29.56
CA MET A 213 11.78 -13.67 -29.56
C MET A 213 13.16 -13.23 -30.07
N ALA A 214 14.22 -13.96 -29.73
CA ALA A 214 15.57 -13.66 -30.23
C ALA A 214 15.69 -13.80 -31.76
N TYR A 215 14.83 -14.59 -32.40
CA TYR A 215 14.77 -14.69 -33.87
C TYR A 215 13.97 -13.56 -34.54
N LEU A 216 13.16 -12.81 -33.79
CA LEU A 216 12.29 -11.75 -34.33
C LEU A 216 12.86 -10.33 -34.16
N THR A 217 13.94 -10.16 -33.39
CA THR A 217 14.67 -8.91 -33.16
C THR A 217 16.00 -8.91 -33.91
#